data_AF-A0A3L9ZBN6-F1
#
_entry.id   AF-A0A3L9ZBN6-F1
#
_cell.length_a   1.000
_cell.length_b   1.000
_cell.length_c   1.000
_cell.angle_alpha   90.00
_cell.angle_beta   90.00
_cell.angle_gamma   90.00
#
_symmetry.space_group_name_H-M   'P 1'
#
loop_
_entity.id
_entity.type
_entity.pdbx_description
1 polymer ?
#
loop_
_entity_poly.entity_id
_entity_poly.type
_entity_poly.pdbx_seq_one_letter_code
_entity_poly.pdbx_strand_id
1 'polypeptide(L)'
;MNKTINEIVNRLKKYPEVEYKLDENSITVNPKCKNGFPVSMTSDGNGNYTVAFDFWHEEFDNENDALNCFAFGLSKDCRLKLTKKGEKPIKWTVESNDNGIWIKDSSTGILNFTFWKKAEFEYLQNDLIKSIAD
;
A
#
# COMPACT_ATOMS: atom_id res chain seq x y z
N MET A 1 -14.88 17.32 -3.05
CA MET A 1 -13.54 16.70 -2.91
C MET A 1 -13.18 16.68 -1.45
N ASN A 2 -12.96 15.48 -0.91
CA ASN A 2 -12.71 15.23 0.50
C ASN A 2 -11.47 16.00 1.03
N LYS A 3 -11.51 16.50 2.27
CA LYS A 3 -10.45 17.31 2.89
C LYS A 3 -9.12 16.54 3.01
N THR A 4 -9.17 15.29 3.46
CA THR A 4 -8.01 14.42 3.62
C THR A 4 -7.36 14.09 2.27
N ILE A 5 -8.18 13.84 1.25
CA ILE A 5 -7.69 13.60 -0.11
C ILE A 5 -6.96 14.84 -0.66
N ASN A 6 -7.52 16.04 -0.44
CA ASN A 6 -6.85 17.30 -0.79
C ASN A 6 -5.51 17.48 -0.07
N GLU A 7 -5.41 17.05 1.19
CA GLU A 7 -4.16 17.06 1.93
C GLU A 7 -3.10 16.15 1.30
N ILE A 8 -3.46 14.93 0.90
CA ILE A 8 -2.55 14.03 0.18
C ILE A 8 -2.07 14.70 -1.12
N VAL A 9 -2.97 15.26 -1.93
CA VAL A 9 -2.61 15.94 -3.18
C VAL A 9 -1.62 17.07 -2.91
N ASN A 10 -1.83 17.86 -1.85
CA ASN A 10 -0.90 18.93 -1.48
C ASN A 10 0.47 18.40 -1.05
N ARG A 11 0.54 17.28 -0.33
CA ARG A 11 1.80 16.63 0.05
C ARG A 11 2.52 16.04 -1.18
N LEU A 12 1.79 15.48 -2.13
CA LEU A 12 2.32 14.90 -3.38
C LEU A 12 2.93 15.92 -4.33
N LYS A 13 2.57 17.22 -4.24
CA LYS A 13 3.20 18.29 -5.03
C LYS A 13 4.73 18.37 -4.84
N LYS A 14 5.27 17.82 -3.74
CA LYS A 14 6.72 17.71 -3.51
C LYS A 14 7.41 16.69 -4.43
N TYR A 15 6.65 15.84 -5.09
CA TYR A 15 7.12 14.75 -5.94
C TYR A 15 6.48 14.87 -7.34
N PRO A 16 6.97 15.79 -8.19
CA PRO A 16 6.34 16.11 -9.48
C PRO A 16 6.31 14.93 -10.47
N GLU A 17 7.14 13.92 -10.26
CA GLU A 17 7.21 12.70 -11.06
C GLU A 17 6.12 11.66 -10.71
N VAL A 18 5.31 11.92 -9.68
CA VAL A 18 4.28 10.97 -9.23
C VAL A 18 3.05 11.06 -10.12
N GLU A 19 2.67 9.92 -10.66
CA GLU A 19 1.37 9.76 -11.32
C GLU A 19 0.34 9.25 -10.31
N TYR A 20 -0.78 9.95 -10.21
CA TYR A 20 -1.91 9.53 -9.39
C TYR A 20 -3.24 9.73 -10.12
N LYS A 21 -4.22 8.92 -9.75
CA LYS A 21 -5.62 9.04 -10.14
C LYS A 21 -6.39 9.60 -8.96
N LEU A 22 -7.33 10.49 -9.25
CA LEU A 22 -8.12 11.19 -8.26
C LEU A 22 -9.60 11.05 -8.62
N ASP A 23 -10.40 10.60 -7.66
CA ASP A 23 -11.85 10.66 -7.72
C ASP A 23 -12.39 11.55 -6.59
N GLU A 24 -13.71 11.64 -6.42
CA GLU A 24 -14.32 12.53 -5.43
C GLU A 24 -13.85 12.27 -4.00
N ASN A 25 -13.69 10.98 -3.67
CA ASN A 25 -13.45 10.46 -2.32
C ASN A 25 -12.24 9.52 -2.24
N SER A 26 -11.48 9.35 -3.31
CA SER A 26 -10.33 8.46 -3.36
C SER A 26 -9.16 9.04 -4.13
N ILE A 27 -7.97 8.56 -3.78
CA ILE A 27 -6.74 8.80 -4.51
C ILE A 27 -5.98 7.49 -4.65
N THR A 28 -5.42 7.24 -5.83
CA THR A 28 -4.53 6.10 -6.09
C THR A 28 -3.23 6.61 -6.68
N VAL A 29 -2.13 6.37 -5.99
CA VAL A 29 -0.78 6.65 -6.49
C VAL A 29 -0.26 5.41 -7.21
N ASN A 30 0.13 5.56 -8.47
CA ASN A 30 0.71 4.46 -9.25
C ASN A 30 2.20 4.31 -8.93
N PRO A 31 2.74 3.09 -8.94
CA PRO A 31 4.16 2.88 -8.73
C PRO A 31 4.98 3.44 -9.90
N LYS A 32 6.16 4.01 -9.60
CA LYS A 32 7.09 4.52 -10.62
C LYS A 32 7.67 3.43 -11.52
N CYS A 33 7.73 2.19 -11.03
CA CYS A 33 8.31 1.07 -11.75
C CYS A 33 7.50 -0.20 -11.54
N LYS A 34 7.77 -1.21 -12.39
CA LYS A 34 7.10 -2.51 -12.37
C LYS A 34 7.28 -3.32 -11.08
N ASN A 35 8.23 -2.95 -10.23
CA ASN A 35 8.50 -3.62 -8.95
C ASN A 35 7.83 -2.91 -7.77
N GLY A 36 7.02 -1.87 -8.01
CA GLY A 36 6.20 -1.25 -6.98
C GLY A 36 4.77 -1.78 -6.98
N PHE A 37 3.93 -1.20 -6.13
CA PHE A 37 2.50 -1.51 -6.05
C PHE A 37 1.68 -0.23 -5.91
N PRO A 38 0.43 -0.20 -6.43
CA PRO A 38 -0.43 0.95 -6.25
C PRO A 38 -0.80 1.11 -4.77
N VAL A 39 -0.83 2.36 -4.31
CA VAL A 39 -1.28 2.73 -2.97
C VAL A 39 -2.49 3.61 -3.12
N SER A 40 -3.62 3.19 -2.55
CA SER A 40 -4.86 3.97 -2.60
C SER A 40 -5.40 4.28 -1.22
N MET A 41 -6.07 5.41 -1.09
CA MET A 41 -6.88 5.74 0.06
C MET A 41 -8.26 6.18 -0.41
N THR A 42 -9.29 5.65 0.23
CA THR A 42 -10.70 6.05 0.04
C THR A 42 -11.26 6.53 1.36
N SER A 43 -12.04 7.60 1.36
CA SER A 43 -12.80 8.07 2.52
C SER A 43 -14.29 7.89 2.28
N ASP A 44 -15.03 7.47 3.29
CA ASP A 44 -16.50 7.36 3.21
C ASP A 44 -17.23 8.69 3.49
N GLY A 45 -16.49 9.75 3.84
CA GLY A 45 -17.04 11.06 4.20
C GLY A 45 -17.55 11.19 5.63
N ASN A 46 -17.56 10.11 6.41
CA ASN A 46 -18.03 10.06 7.80
C ASN A 46 -16.90 9.81 8.81
N GLY A 47 -15.65 9.99 8.38
CA GLY A 47 -14.47 9.78 9.21
C GLY A 47 -13.88 8.38 9.14
N ASN A 48 -14.37 7.50 8.26
CA ASN A 48 -13.73 6.23 7.99
C ASN A 48 -12.90 6.29 6.70
N TYR A 49 -11.81 5.54 6.72
CA TYR A 49 -10.85 5.47 5.64
C TYR A 49 -10.49 4.02 5.35
N THR A 50 -10.27 3.71 4.08
CA THR A 50 -9.67 2.44 3.67
C THR A 50 -8.39 2.74 2.92
N VAL A 51 -7.26 2.21 3.40
CA VAL A 51 -5.98 2.23 2.70
C VAL A 51 -5.74 0.87 2.08
N ALA A 52 -5.32 0.83 0.82
CA ALA A 52 -5.05 -0.42 0.12
C ALA A 52 -3.69 -0.43 -0.57
N PHE A 53 -3.01 -1.58 -0.48
CA PHE A 53 -1.78 -1.93 -1.16
C PHE A 53 -2.09 -3.13 -2.08
N ASP A 54 -2.39 -2.85 -3.35
CA ASP A 54 -2.92 -3.87 -4.27
C ASP A 54 -4.17 -4.58 -3.68
N PHE A 55 -4.13 -5.89 -3.43
CA PHE A 55 -5.27 -6.65 -2.88
C PHE A 55 -5.37 -6.61 -1.34
N TRP A 56 -4.33 -6.12 -0.66
CA TRP A 56 -4.37 -5.91 0.78
C TRP A 56 -5.03 -4.58 1.09
N HIS A 57 -5.83 -4.52 2.14
CA HIS A 57 -6.43 -3.27 2.64
C HIS A 57 -6.59 -3.31 4.15
N GLU A 58 -6.68 -2.13 4.74
CA GLU A 58 -6.97 -1.92 6.15
C GLU A 58 -7.92 -0.72 6.30
N GLU A 59 -8.82 -0.83 7.27
CA GLU A 59 -9.80 0.19 7.61
C GLU A 59 -9.34 0.97 8.84
N PHE A 60 -9.56 2.28 8.80
CA PHE A 60 -9.17 3.22 9.85
C PHE A 60 -10.36 4.14 10.17
N ASP A 61 -10.59 4.38 11.45
CA ASP A 61 -11.52 5.40 11.96
C ASP A 61 -10.78 6.71 12.36
N ASN A 62 -9.47 6.75 12.15
CA ASN A 62 -8.59 7.87 12.43
C ASN A 62 -7.88 8.36 11.17
N GLU A 63 -8.01 9.65 10.87
CA GLU A 63 -7.41 10.29 9.69
C GLU A 63 -5.88 10.20 9.68
N ASN A 64 -5.23 10.41 10.82
CA ASN A 64 -3.77 10.40 10.91
C ASN A 64 -3.22 8.99 10.72
N ASP A 65 -3.87 7.97 11.28
CA ASP A 65 -3.43 6.59 11.12
C ASP A 65 -3.59 6.13 9.66
N ALA A 66 -4.68 6.51 9.00
CA ALA A 66 -4.87 6.28 7.57
C ALA A 66 -3.79 6.99 6.72
N LEU A 67 -3.48 8.25 7.02
CA LEU A 67 -2.43 9.01 6.34
C LEU A 67 -1.03 8.41 6.57
N ASN A 68 -0.76 7.93 7.78
CA ASN A 68 0.50 7.27 8.13
C ASN A 68 0.63 5.94 7.38
N CYS A 69 -0.42 5.13 7.33
CA CYS A 69 -0.44 3.89 6.55
C CYS A 69 -0.27 4.16 5.05
N PHE A 70 -0.97 5.17 4.51
CA PHE A 70 -0.81 5.58 3.12
C PHE A 70 0.62 6.02 2.80
N ALA A 71 1.23 6.84 3.66
CA ALA A 71 2.63 7.26 3.52
C ALA A 71 3.60 6.08 3.65
N PHE A 72 3.35 5.17 4.59
CA PHE A 72 4.13 3.95 4.78
C PHE A 72 4.17 3.11 3.50
N GLY A 73 3.02 2.84 2.87
CA GLY A 73 2.95 2.12 1.60
C GLY A 73 3.70 2.76 0.43
N LEU A 74 3.92 4.08 0.46
CA LEU A 74 4.70 4.83 -0.53
C LEU A 74 6.20 4.88 -0.21
N SER A 75 6.59 4.49 1.00
CA SER A 75 7.95 4.59 1.50
C SER A 75 8.79 3.35 1.17
N LYS A 76 10.12 3.51 1.23
CA LYS A 76 11.05 2.39 1.16
C LYS A 76 10.98 1.44 2.36
N ASP A 77 10.32 1.82 3.45
CA ASP A 77 10.27 1.03 4.67
C ASP A 77 9.09 0.03 4.65
N CYS A 78 8.23 0.10 3.62
CA CYS A 78 7.17 -0.87 3.37
C CYS A 78 7.51 -1.72 2.14
N ARG A 79 7.24 -3.02 2.22
CA ARG A 79 7.15 -3.88 1.03
C ARG A 79 5.94 -4.80 1.10
N LEU A 80 5.46 -5.18 -0.07
CA LEU A 80 4.38 -6.14 -0.24
C LEU A 80 4.95 -7.46 -0.75
N LYS A 81 4.94 -8.48 0.12
CA LYS A 81 5.33 -9.84 -0.23
C LYS A 81 4.12 -10.59 -0.79
N LEU A 82 4.17 -10.89 -2.07
CA LEU A 82 3.22 -11.75 -2.75
C LEU A 82 3.64 -13.20 -2.60
N THR A 83 2.76 -14.05 -2.07
CA THR A 83 2.90 -15.50 -2.21
C THR A 83 2.08 -15.95 -3.40
N LYS A 84 2.72 -16.59 -4.36
CA LYS A 84 2.10 -17.14 -5.57
C LYS A 84 2.08 -18.66 -5.55
N LYS A 85 1.11 -19.24 -6.23
CA LYS A 85 1.10 -20.67 -6.60
C LYS A 85 0.83 -20.78 -8.10
N GLY A 86 1.88 -21.06 -8.87
CA GLY A 86 1.87 -20.80 -10.31
C GLY A 86 1.88 -19.29 -10.57
N GLU A 87 1.17 -18.83 -11.60
CA GLU A 87 1.23 -17.42 -12.02
C GLU A 87 0.37 -16.47 -11.17
N LYS A 88 -0.53 -17.00 -10.34
CA LYS A 88 -1.50 -16.18 -9.59
C LYS A 88 -1.04 -15.93 -8.14
N PRO A 89 -1.00 -14.67 -7.69
CA PRO A 89 -0.89 -14.34 -6.27
C PRO A 89 -2.08 -14.88 -5.47
N ILE A 90 -1.80 -15.42 -4.29
CA ILE A 90 -2.82 -16.02 -3.40
C ILE A 90 -2.81 -15.40 -2.00
N LYS A 91 -1.73 -14.69 -1.65
CA LYS A 91 -1.57 -14.02 -0.36
C LYS A 91 -0.69 -12.79 -0.53
N TRP A 92 -1.09 -11.70 0.09
CA TRP A 92 -0.42 -10.41 0.14
C TRP A 92 -0.05 -10.17 1.60
N THR A 93 1.24 -10.01 1.86
CA THR A 93 1.77 -9.80 3.21
C THR A 93 2.49 -8.46 3.24
N VAL A 94 2.02 -7.56 4.09
CA VAL A 94 2.71 -6.29 4.34
C VAL A 94 3.87 -6.58 5.29
N GLU A 95 5.05 -6.08 4.92
CA GLU A 95 6.26 -6.18 5.73
C GLU A 95 6.90 -4.80 5.91
N SER A 96 7.28 -4.49 7.14
CA SER A 96 7.99 -3.28 7.57
C SER A 96 9.50 -3.54 7.64
N ASN A 97 10.30 -2.51 7.33
CA ASN A 97 11.74 -2.55 7.51
C ASN A 97 12.13 -1.95 8.86
N ASP A 98 12.55 -2.80 9.79
CA ASP A 98 13.17 -2.39 11.04
C ASP A 98 14.69 -2.60 10.93
N ASN A 99 15.43 -1.52 10.67
CA ASN A 99 16.89 -1.53 10.63
C ASN A 99 17.51 -2.60 9.70
N GLY A 100 16.91 -2.77 8.52
CA GLY A 100 17.33 -3.76 7.53
C GLY A 100 16.70 -5.15 7.70
N ILE A 101 15.95 -5.36 8.79
CA ILE A 101 15.21 -6.59 9.06
C ILE A 101 13.77 -6.39 8.59
N TRP A 102 13.28 -7.29 7.74
CA TRP A 102 11.90 -7.25 7.29
C TRP A 102 11.01 -8.03 8.25
N ILE A 103 10.07 -7.33 8.88
CA ILE A 103 9.12 -7.86 9.85
C ILE A 103 7.74 -7.91 9.20
N LYS A 104 7.02 -9.01 9.42
CA LYS A 104 5.64 -9.13 8.95
C LYS A 104 4.71 -8.30 9.84
N ASP A 105 3.93 -7.43 9.22
CA ASP A 105 2.84 -6.70 9.90
C ASP A 105 1.54 -7.52 9.81
N SER A 106 0.96 -7.61 8.61
CA SER A 106 -0.35 -8.22 8.39
C SER A 106 -0.43 -8.99 7.07
N SER A 107 -1.52 -9.73 6.85
CA SER A 107 -1.72 -10.46 5.59
C SER A 107 -3.18 -10.63 5.22
N THR A 108 -3.46 -10.51 3.93
CA THR A 108 -4.73 -10.89 3.31
C THR A 108 -4.47 -11.99 2.29
N GLY A 109 -5.40 -12.95 2.17
CA GLY A 109 -5.24 -14.05 1.24
C GLY A 109 -6.57 -14.60 0.76
N ILE A 110 -6.53 -15.21 -0.42
CA ILE A 110 -7.66 -15.92 -1.00
C ILE A 110 -7.55 -17.41 -0.65
N LEU A 111 -8.70 -18.07 -0.47
CA LEU A 111 -8.73 -19.52 -0.37
C LEU A 111 -8.28 -20.12 -1.69
N ASN A 112 -7.19 -20.91 -1.66
CA ASN A 112 -6.67 -21.60 -2.83
C ASN A 112 -6.49 -23.10 -2.55
N PHE A 113 -7.13 -23.93 -3.37
CA PHE A 113 -7.11 -25.39 -3.26
C PHE A 113 -5.97 -26.07 -4.01
N THR A 114 -5.07 -25.33 -4.70
CA THR A 114 -3.88 -25.92 -5.32
C THR A 114 -2.77 -26.17 -4.30
N PHE A 115 -3.03 -27.03 -3.31
CA PHE A 115 -2.08 -27.27 -2.21
C PHE A 115 -0.75 -27.87 -2.68
N TRP A 116 -0.77 -28.66 -3.75
CA TRP A 116 0.40 -29.36 -4.32
C TRP A 116 1.36 -28.48 -5.12
N LYS A 117 0.96 -27.27 -5.52
CA LYS A 117 1.87 -26.35 -6.22
C LYS A 117 2.84 -25.71 -5.23
N LYS A 118 4.12 -25.67 -5.60
CA LYS A 118 5.17 -24.97 -4.86
C LYS A 118 4.81 -23.50 -4.71
N ALA A 119 5.06 -22.95 -3.52
CA ALA A 119 4.90 -21.52 -3.28
C ALA A 119 6.11 -20.77 -3.85
N GLU A 120 5.83 -19.66 -4.53
CA GLU A 120 6.82 -18.71 -5.03
C GLU A 120 6.57 -17.35 -4.38
N PHE A 121 7.63 -16.55 -4.25
CA PHE A 121 7.55 -15.25 -3.59
C PHE A 121 8.01 -14.16 -4.55
N GLU A 122 7.23 -13.08 -4.60
CA GLU A 122 7.61 -11.83 -5.26
C GLU A 122 7.52 -10.71 -4.22
N TYR A 123 8.43 -9.74 -4.32
CA TYR A 123 8.50 -8.61 -3.42
C TYR A 123 8.31 -7.34 -4.23
N LEU A 124 7.23 -6.61 -3.92
CA LEU A 124 6.96 -5.30 -4.47
C LEU A 124 7.30 -4.23 -3.44
N GLN A 125 7.91 -3.13 -3.85
CA GLN A 125 8.37 -2.07 -2.97
C GLN A 125 8.33 -0.72 -3.68
N ASN A 126 7.78 0.27 -3.00
CA ASN A 126 7.82 1.66 -3.44
C ASN A 126 9.03 2.37 -2.79
N ASP A 127 9.52 3.44 -3.41
CA ASP A 127 10.65 4.23 -2.93
C ASP A 127 10.40 5.74 -3.04
N LEU A 128 9.12 6.12 -3.13
CA LEU A 128 8.73 7.51 -3.32
C LEU A 128 9.10 8.36 -2.10
N ILE A 129 8.69 7.90 -0.92
CA ILE A 129 9.01 8.55 0.35
C ILE A 129 10.28 7.89 0.89
N LYS A 130 11.27 8.71 1.27
CA LYS A 130 12.45 8.22 1.99
C LYS A 130 12.04 7.68 3.36
N SER A 131 12.99 7.18 4.14
CA SER A 131 12.67 6.54 5.41
C SER A 131 11.76 7.44 6.25
N ILE A 132 10.70 6.88 6.82
CA ILE A 132 9.90 7.58 7.82
C ILE A 132 10.75 7.50 9.08
N ALA A 133 11.66 8.46 9.26
CA ALA A 133 12.41 8.58 10.49
C ALA A 133 11.43 8.94 11.62
N ASP A 134 11.53 8.22 12.73
CA ASP A 134 10.84 8.53 14.00
C ASP A 134 11.17 9.95 14.50
#